data_AF-A0A5S6PZ88-F1
#
_entry.id   AF-A0A5S6PZ88-F1
#
_cell.length_a   1.000
_cell.length_b   1.000
_cell.length_c   1.000
_cell.angle_alpha   90.00
_cell.angle_beta   90.00
_cell.angle_gamma   90.00
#
_symmetry.space_group_name_H-M   'P 1'
#
loop_
_entity.id
_entity.type
_entity.pdbx_description
1 polymer ?
#
loop_
_entity_poly.entity_id
_entity_poly.type
_entity_poly.pdbx_seq_one_letter_code
_entity_poly.pdbx_strand_id
1 'polypeptide(L)'
;MSEVADPMPSERILRRNRPGTKAADWCKWPEMKFEEMDSTLSVQQYIQQTIRKDPADIDAILTPPKGQDEAVWKCEHLRQFCMELNGLAVLLLNECDPTVCTQMAATEQWIYLCAAHKSPREVCTLIC
;
A
#
# COMPACT_ATOMS: atom_id res chain seq x y z
N MET A 1 24.32 21.99 -43.54
CA MET A 1 23.27 21.99 -42.48
C MET A 1 22.94 20.54 -42.21
N SER A 2 23.61 19.93 -41.24
CA SER A 2 23.24 18.63 -40.71
C SER A 2 22.13 18.86 -39.69
N GLU A 3 20.91 18.44 -40.03
CA GLU A 3 19.81 18.38 -39.07
C GLU A 3 20.21 17.45 -37.93
N VAL A 4 20.42 18.04 -36.75
CA VAL A 4 20.49 17.28 -35.50
C VAL A 4 19.04 16.90 -35.21
N ALA A 5 18.70 15.63 -35.43
CA ALA A 5 17.41 15.09 -35.02
C ALA A 5 17.27 15.28 -33.51
N ASP A 6 16.26 16.03 -33.08
CA ASP A 6 15.91 16.15 -31.66
C ASP A 6 15.69 14.75 -31.07
N PRO A 7 16.23 14.46 -29.87
CA PRO A 7 16.04 13.16 -29.25
C PRO A 7 14.54 12.94 -29.00
N MET A 8 14.03 11.84 -29.52
CA MET A 8 12.65 11.40 -29.33
C MET A 8 12.31 11.42 -27.83
N PRO A 9 11.18 12.00 -27.38
CA PRO A 9 10.88 12.06 -25.95
C PRO A 9 10.79 10.64 -25.42
N SER A 10 11.69 10.29 -24.49
CA SER A 10 11.58 9.07 -23.69
C SER A 10 10.15 8.98 -23.16
N GLU A 11 9.41 7.95 -23.57
CA GLU A 11 8.03 7.76 -23.17
C GLU A 11 7.96 7.72 -21.64
N ARG A 12 7.35 8.75 -21.04
CA ARG A 12 7.28 8.87 -19.58
C ARG A 12 6.38 7.75 -19.04
N ILE A 13 6.98 6.76 -18.37
CA ILE A 13 6.24 5.64 -17.80
C ILE A 13 5.33 6.15 -16.67
N LEU A 14 4.03 6.16 -16.93
CA LEU A 14 3.01 6.55 -15.95
C LEU A 14 2.72 5.39 -14.98
N ARG A 15 3.28 5.45 -13.77
CA ARG A 15 3.04 4.48 -12.68
C ARG A 15 1.73 4.74 -11.93
N ARG A 16 0.61 4.63 -12.65
CA ARG A 16 -0.75 4.80 -12.11
C ARG A 16 -1.68 3.70 -12.64
N ASN A 17 -2.53 3.16 -11.78
CA ASN A 17 -3.60 2.25 -12.21
C ASN A 17 -4.72 3.05 -12.89
N ARG A 18 -5.09 2.66 -14.10
CA ARG A 18 -6.20 3.27 -14.84
C ARG A 18 -7.53 2.78 -14.27
N PRO A 19 -8.62 3.56 -14.37
CA PRO A 19 -9.95 3.06 -14.06
C PRO A 19 -10.22 1.75 -14.81
N GLY A 20 -10.72 0.72 -14.10
CA GLY A 20 -10.96 -0.61 -14.67
C GLY A 20 -9.73 -1.52 -14.77
N THR A 21 -8.57 -1.14 -14.20
CA THR A 21 -7.40 -2.04 -14.09
C THR A 21 -7.80 -3.30 -13.31
N LYS A 22 -7.52 -4.48 -13.89
CA LYS A 22 -7.80 -5.76 -13.23
C LYS A 22 -6.93 -5.90 -11.98
N ALA A 23 -7.42 -6.65 -10.98
CA ALA A 23 -6.65 -6.93 -9.76
C ALA A 23 -5.26 -7.54 -10.06
N ALA A 24 -5.17 -8.44 -11.05
CA ALA A 24 -3.91 -9.08 -11.48
C ALA A 24 -2.89 -8.11 -12.11
N ASP A 25 -3.36 -6.96 -12.62
CA ASP A 25 -2.54 -5.93 -13.25
C ASP A 25 -2.32 -4.71 -12.33
N TRP A 26 -2.86 -4.77 -11.11
CA TRP A 26 -2.82 -3.68 -10.16
C TRP A 26 -1.40 -3.37 -9.68
N CYS A 27 -0.94 -2.15 -9.95
CA CYS A 27 0.41 -1.66 -9.71
C CYS A 27 1.52 -2.50 -10.39
N LYS A 28 1.19 -3.23 -11.46
CA LYS A 28 2.15 -4.07 -12.21
C LYS A 28 2.91 -3.25 -13.25
N TRP A 29 3.62 -2.24 -12.78
CA TRP A 29 4.43 -1.36 -13.65
C TRP A 29 5.84 -1.92 -13.84
N PRO A 30 6.55 -1.54 -14.92
CA PRO A 30 7.95 -1.90 -15.11
C PRO A 30 8.84 -1.45 -13.95
N GLU A 31 9.89 -2.23 -13.64
CA GLU A 31 10.87 -1.83 -12.64
C GLU A 31 11.58 -0.53 -13.04
N MET A 32 11.81 0.33 -12.07
CA MET A 32 12.52 1.61 -12.24
C MET A 32 13.37 1.85 -11.00
N LYS A 33 14.52 2.50 -11.18
CA LYS A 33 15.34 2.92 -10.03
C LYS A 33 14.66 4.06 -9.29
N PHE A 34 14.93 4.18 -7.99
CA PHE A 34 14.31 5.21 -7.17
C PHE A 34 14.62 6.62 -7.71
N GLU A 35 15.85 6.85 -8.18
CA GLU A 35 16.30 8.14 -8.71
C GLU A 35 15.61 8.55 -10.02
N GLU A 36 15.06 7.57 -10.74
CA GLU A 36 14.36 7.77 -12.02
C GLU A 36 12.85 7.99 -11.81
N MET A 37 12.33 7.78 -10.59
CA MET A 37 10.92 7.95 -10.25
C MET A 37 10.55 9.44 -10.08
N ASP A 38 10.23 10.11 -11.18
CA ASP A 38 9.72 11.48 -11.18
C ASP A 38 8.21 11.54 -10.89
N SER A 39 7.85 11.27 -9.63
CA SER A 39 6.48 11.34 -9.09
C SER A 39 6.46 11.78 -7.64
N THR A 40 5.41 12.51 -7.23
CA THR A 40 5.15 12.84 -5.81
C THR A 40 4.91 11.59 -4.95
N LEU A 41 4.61 10.46 -5.57
CA LEU A 41 4.39 9.17 -4.92
C LEU A 41 5.57 8.21 -5.12
N SER A 42 6.77 8.71 -5.44
CA SER A 42 7.97 7.91 -5.70
C SER A 42 8.27 6.90 -4.59
N VAL A 43 8.18 7.35 -3.32
CA VAL A 43 8.39 6.49 -2.15
C VAL A 43 7.38 5.35 -2.08
N GLN A 44 6.09 5.66 -2.22
CA GLN A 44 5.02 4.66 -2.24
C GLN A 44 5.21 3.66 -3.39
N GLN A 45 5.52 4.16 -4.59
CA GLN A 45 5.73 3.33 -5.78
C GLN A 45 6.95 2.41 -5.63
N TYR A 46 8.00 2.89 -4.97
CA TYR A 46 9.19 2.11 -4.67
C TYR A 46 8.89 0.99 -3.67
N ILE A 47 8.21 1.29 -2.57
CA ILE A 47 7.77 0.28 -1.59
C ILE A 47 6.92 -0.80 -2.29
N GLN A 48 5.94 -0.39 -3.09
CA GLN A 48 5.07 -1.30 -3.84
C GLN A 48 5.80 -2.16 -4.85
N GLN A 49 6.87 -1.64 -5.45
CA GLN A 49 7.75 -2.37 -6.37
C GLN A 49 8.55 -3.42 -5.61
N THR A 50 9.18 -3.04 -4.49
CA THR A 50 10.01 -3.96 -3.69
C THR A 50 9.19 -5.11 -3.11
N ILE A 51 8.02 -4.81 -2.54
CA ILE A 51 7.09 -5.85 -2.03
C ILE A 51 6.66 -6.81 -3.14
N ARG A 52 6.35 -6.31 -4.35
CA ARG A 52 5.92 -7.17 -5.47
C ARG A 52 7.05 -7.99 -6.08
N LYS A 53 8.28 -7.49 -5.99
CA LYS A 53 9.46 -8.18 -6.51
C LYS A 53 9.75 -9.42 -5.68
N ASP A 54 9.81 -9.27 -4.35
CA ASP A 54 9.97 -10.38 -3.43
C ASP A 54 9.34 -10.02 -2.06
N PRO A 55 8.13 -10.55 -1.75
CA PRO A 55 7.49 -10.32 -0.47
C PRO A 55 8.24 -10.93 0.73
N ALA A 56 9.14 -11.90 0.49
CA ALA A 56 9.89 -12.57 1.55
C ALA A 56 11.19 -11.83 1.92
N ASP A 57 11.66 -10.92 1.07
CA ASP A 57 12.85 -10.11 1.30
C ASP A 57 12.53 -8.89 2.18
N ILE A 58 12.29 -9.15 3.46
CA ILE A 58 11.92 -8.12 4.46
C ILE A 58 13.01 -7.05 4.60
N ASP A 59 14.28 -7.46 4.53
CA ASP A 59 15.40 -6.54 4.65
C ASP A 59 15.42 -5.54 3.49
N ALA A 60 15.19 -5.99 2.25
CA ALA A 60 15.07 -5.08 1.11
C ALA A 60 13.84 -4.18 1.20
N ILE A 61 12.70 -4.67 1.69
CA ILE A 61 11.47 -3.89 1.83
C ILE A 61 11.64 -2.77 2.87
N LEU A 62 12.27 -3.06 4.00
CA LEU A 62 12.40 -2.11 5.11
C LEU A 62 13.56 -1.12 4.93
N THR A 63 14.54 -1.44 4.07
CA THR A 63 15.71 -0.58 3.84
C THR A 63 15.36 0.62 2.97
N PRO A 64 15.45 1.87 3.47
CA PRO A 64 15.17 3.06 2.68
C PRO A 64 16.25 3.31 1.61
N PRO A 65 15.89 3.89 0.45
CA PRO A 65 16.86 4.40 -0.51
C PRO A 65 17.81 5.45 0.11
N LYS A 66 19.01 5.58 -0.46
CA LYS A 66 20.01 6.53 0.03
C LYS A 66 19.46 7.96 -0.04
N GLY A 67 19.58 8.70 1.07
CA GLY A 67 19.15 10.09 1.16
C GLY A 67 17.65 10.29 1.37
N GLN A 68 16.86 9.21 1.48
CA GLN A 68 15.44 9.30 1.83
C GLN A 68 15.26 9.61 3.32
N ASP A 69 14.35 10.51 3.63
CA ASP A 69 13.97 10.82 5.01
C ASP A 69 13.28 9.63 5.69
N GLU A 70 13.76 9.25 6.88
CA GLU A 70 13.28 8.08 7.62
C GLU A 70 11.84 8.26 8.12
N ALA A 71 11.45 9.48 8.51
CA ALA A 71 10.08 9.74 8.98
C ALA A 71 9.09 9.62 7.82
N VAL A 72 9.43 10.15 6.63
CA VAL A 72 8.65 9.96 5.41
C VAL A 72 8.57 8.46 5.04
N TRP A 73 9.69 7.74 5.09
CA TRP A 73 9.72 6.30 4.79
C TRP A 73 8.76 5.49 5.67
N LYS A 74 8.79 5.74 6.99
CA LYS A 74 7.89 5.10 7.96
C LYS A 74 6.43 5.48 7.73
N CYS A 75 6.16 6.76 7.46
CA CYS A 75 4.80 7.23 7.15
C CYS A 75 4.23 6.57 5.90
N GLU A 76 5.04 6.40 4.84
CA GLU A 76 4.58 5.73 3.61
C GLU A 76 4.40 4.22 3.81
N HIS A 77 5.26 3.57 4.60
CA HIS A 77 5.05 2.18 5.02
C HIS A 77 3.73 1.99 5.77
N LEU A 78 3.42 2.90 6.69
CA LEU A 78 2.14 2.86 7.42
C LEU A 78 0.96 2.97 6.46
N ARG A 79 1.02 3.87 5.47
CA ARG A 79 -0.02 3.96 4.43
C ARG A 79 -0.12 2.68 3.62
N GLN A 80 1.01 2.07 3.26
CA GLN A 80 1.03 0.81 2.53
C GLN A 80 0.37 -0.32 3.34
N PHE A 81 0.64 -0.42 4.65
CA PHE A 81 -0.06 -1.39 5.51
C PHE A 81 -1.57 -1.17 5.52
N CYS A 82 -2.04 0.06 5.66
CA CYS A 82 -3.47 0.37 5.62
C CYS A 82 -4.10 -0.02 4.28
N MET A 83 -3.40 0.18 3.16
CA MET A 83 -3.89 -0.22 1.83
C MET A 83 -4.05 -1.73 1.69
N GLU A 84 -3.05 -2.52 2.12
CA GLU A 84 -3.09 -3.98 2.04
C GLU A 84 -4.13 -4.58 3.01
N LEU A 85 -4.18 -4.07 4.25
CA LEU A 85 -5.16 -4.51 5.25
C LEU A 85 -6.60 -4.20 4.82
N ASN A 86 -6.84 -3.05 4.17
CA ASN A 86 -8.17 -2.73 3.65
C ASN A 86 -8.62 -3.73 2.58
N GLY A 87 -7.71 -4.17 1.70
CA GLY A 87 -8.00 -5.24 0.74
C GLY A 87 -8.41 -6.54 1.42
N LEU A 88 -7.66 -6.94 2.46
CA LEU A 88 -7.97 -8.14 3.25
C LEU A 88 -9.32 -8.02 3.99
N ALA A 89 -9.60 -6.86 4.60
CA ALA A 89 -10.84 -6.61 5.32
C ALA A 89 -12.08 -6.75 4.41
N VAL A 90 -12.00 -6.23 3.18
CA VAL A 90 -13.09 -6.37 2.19
C VAL A 90 -13.34 -7.82 1.81
N LEU A 91 -12.28 -8.65 1.69
CA LEU A 91 -12.43 -10.08 1.39
C LEU A 91 -13.09 -10.85 2.53
N LEU A 92 -12.90 -10.41 3.78
CA LEU A 92 -13.45 -11.05 4.97
C LEU A 92 -14.87 -10.57 5.33
N LEU A 93 -15.38 -9.54 4.65
CA LEU A 93 -16.68 -8.92 4.97
C LEU A 93 -17.84 -9.91 4.95
N ASN A 94 -17.80 -10.92 4.07
CA ASN A 94 -18.86 -11.93 3.98
C ASN A 94 -18.81 -12.96 5.12
N GLU A 95 -17.67 -13.12 5.77
CA GLU A 95 -17.45 -14.13 6.81
C GLU A 95 -17.53 -13.54 8.22
N CYS A 96 -17.50 -12.20 8.34
CA CYS A 96 -17.49 -11.50 9.61
C CYS A 96 -18.51 -10.37 9.61
N ASP A 97 -19.75 -10.72 9.95
CA ASP A 97 -20.86 -9.82 10.19
C ASP A 97 -21.16 -9.72 11.70
N PRO A 98 -21.99 -8.77 12.17
CA PRO A 98 -22.30 -8.59 13.59
C PRO A 98 -22.92 -9.80 14.30
N THR A 99 -23.46 -10.78 13.56
CA THR A 99 -24.01 -12.01 14.13
C THR A 99 -22.94 -13.08 14.36
N VAL A 100 -21.89 -13.12 13.52
CA VAL A 100 -20.75 -14.04 13.66
C VAL A 100 -19.67 -13.43 14.55
N CYS A 101 -19.26 -12.19 14.24
CA CYS A 101 -18.25 -11.42 14.95
C CYS A 101 -18.93 -10.40 15.89
N THR A 102 -19.51 -10.87 16.99
CA THR A 102 -20.25 -10.00 17.93
C THR A 102 -19.34 -9.00 18.66
N GLN A 103 -18.05 -9.33 18.80
CA GLN A 103 -17.03 -8.52 19.46
C GLN A 103 -15.73 -8.54 18.66
N MET A 104 -14.98 -7.44 18.71
CA MET A 104 -13.62 -7.36 18.15
C MET A 104 -12.61 -8.08 19.06
N ALA A 105 -12.61 -9.42 19.01
CA ALA A 105 -11.73 -10.26 19.83
C ALA A 105 -10.48 -10.71 19.05
N ALA A 106 -9.32 -10.68 19.69
CA ALA A 106 -8.07 -11.24 19.14
C ALA A 106 -7.90 -12.73 19.55
N THR A 107 -8.32 -13.02 20.78
CA THR A 107 -8.33 -14.34 21.42
C THR A 107 -9.49 -14.37 22.42
N GLU A 108 -9.77 -15.50 23.06
CA GLU A 108 -10.83 -15.62 24.07
C GLU A 108 -10.64 -14.68 25.29
N GLN A 109 -9.42 -14.21 25.54
CA GLN A 109 -9.08 -13.39 26.71
C GLN A 109 -8.93 -11.90 26.41
N TRP A 110 -8.89 -11.51 25.13
CA TRP A 110 -8.55 -10.15 24.73
C TRP A 110 -9.52 -9.61 23.70
N ILE A 111 -10.24 -8.56 24.12
CA ILE A 111 -11.17 -7.79 23.28
C ILE A 111 -10.65 -6.37 23.06
N TYR A 112 -10.88 -5.83 21.87
CA TYR A 112 -10.61 -4.44 21.51
C TYR A 112 -11.91 -3.63 21.56
N LEU A 113 -11.80 -2.41 22.08
CA LEU A 113 -12.91 -1.47 22.17
C LEU A 113 -12.69 -0.29 21.21
N CYS A 114 -13.75 0.12 20.51
CA CYS A 114 -13.71 1.21 19.55
C CYS A 114 -13.78 2.56 20.28
N ALA A 115 -12.68 3.33 20.20
CA ALA A 115 -12.53 4.64 20.86
C ALA A 115 -13.06 5.83 20.02
N ALA A 116 -13.56 5.58 18.82
CA ALA A 116 -14.22 6.60 18.00
C ALA A 116 -15.52 7.12 18.66
N HIS A 117 -16.06 6.38 19.63
CA HIS A 117 -17.21 6.76 20.42
C HIS A 117 -16.81 7.52 21.69
N LYS A 118 -17.72 8.38 22.20
CA LYS A 118 -17.52 9.13 23.46
C LYS A 118 -17.15 8.25 24.67
N SER A 119 -17.60 7.01 24.68
CA SER A 119 -17.18 5.98 25.63
C SER A 119 -16.80 4.75 24.81
N PRO A 120 -15.70 4.05 25.14
CA PRO A 120 -15.29 2.86 24.41
C PRO A 120 -16.42 1.83 24.37
N ARG A 121 -16.70 1.28 23.18
CA ARG A 121 -17.77 0.29 22.98
C ARG A 121 -17.24 -0.97 22.32
N GLU A 122 -17.89 -2.08 22.64
CA GLU A 122 -17.80 -3.31 21.87
C GLU A 122 -18.49 -3.10 20.52
N VAL A 123 -17.77 -3.44 19.46
CA VAL A 123 -18.24 -3.36 18.07
C VAL A 123 -17.76 -4.60 17.35
N CYS A 124 -18.40 -4.90 16.22
CA CYS A 124 -17.96 -5.96 15.32
C CYS A 124 -16.60 -5.60 14.68
N THR A 125 -15.75 -6.62 14.48
CA THR A 125 -14.37 -6.51 13.99
C THR A 125 -14.20 -5.74 12.68
N LEU A 126 -15.17 -5.84 11.76
CA LEU A 126 -15.10 -5.20 10.42
C LEU A 126 -16.00 -3.96 10.29
N ILE A 127 -16.76 -3.61 11.32
CA ILE A 127 -17.71 -2.49 11.31
C ILE A 127 -17.42 -1.57 12.49
N CYS A 128 -16.31 -0.86 12.38
CA CYS A 128 -15.91 0.36 13.09
C CYS A 128 -15.09 1.16 12.04
#